data_AF-A0A836JFR5-F1
#
_entry.id   AF-A0A836JFR5-F1
#
_cell.length_a   1.000
_cell.length_b   1.000
_cell.length_c   1.000
_cell.angle_alpha   90.00
_cell.angle_beta   90.00
_cell.angle_gamma   90.00
#
_symmetry.space_group_name_H-M   'P 1'
#
loop_
_entity.id
_entity.type
_entity.pdbx_description
1 polymer ?
#
loop_
_entity_poly.entity_id
_entity_poly.type
_entity_poly.pdbx_seq_one_letter_code
_entity_poly.pdbx_strand_id
1 'polypeptide(L)'
;TINGDYYAALLDRFNNILKKKCLYLAKKKVLFYQDNVWVHTCPAPMTKFNKLLSHPAYSPDLASCDYFLFSNLKKWIGGKRFTIREQLIAETETYFEGLDKSYYSDE
;
A
#
# COMPACT_ATOMS: atom_id res chain seq x y z
N THR A 1 -0.23 14.04 8.99
CA THR A 1 0.00 12.84 9.82
C THR A 1 -1.19 11.91 9.68
N ILE A 2 -0.96 10.61 9.52
CA ILE A 2 -2.02 9.59 9.44
C ILE A 2 -2.33 9.12 10.87
N ASN A 3 -3.60 9.07 11.25
CA ASN A 3 -4.04 8.54 12.55
C ASN A 3 -4.82 7.22 12.37
N GLY A 4 -5.14 6.54 13.48
CA GLY A 4 -5.82 5.24 13.46
C GLY A 4 -7.17 5.25 12.76
N ASP A 5 -8.02 6.24 13.04
CA ASP A 5 -9.36 6.34 12.46
C ASP A 5 -9.32 6.61 10.95
N TYR A 6 -8.44 7.53 10.53
CA TYR A 6 -8.23 7.80 9.11
C TYR A 6 -7.70 6.57 8.38
N TYR A 7 -6.76 5.84 8.99
CA TYR A 7 -6.23 4.62 8.41
C TYR A 7 -7.32 3.52 8.30
N ALA A 8 -8.17 3.37 9.32
CA ALA A 8 -9.31 2.46 9.28
C ALA A 8 -10.29 2.81 8.15
N ALA A 9 -10.60 4.10 7.95
CA ALA A 9 -11.43 4.56 6.84
C ALA A 9 -10.76 4.32 5.47
N LEU A 10 -9.43 4.46 5.38
CA LEU A 10 -8.67 4.13 4.18
C LEU A 10 -8.76 2.64 3.85
N LEU A 11 -8.70 1.75 4.85
CA LEU A 11 -8.86 0.31 4.67
C LEU A 11 -10.28 -0.04 4.19
N ASP A 12 -11.32 0.63 4.67
CA ASP A 12 -12.69 0.45 4.15
C ASP A 12 -12.77 0.83 2.67
N ARG A 13 -12.19 1.97 2.29
CA ARG A 13 -12.12 2.40 0.88
C ARG A 13 -11.33 1.40 0.04
N PHE A 14 -10.19 0.93 0.53
CA PHE A 14 -9.35 -0.06 -0.14
C PHE A 14 -10.14 -1.36 -0.38
N ASN A 15 -10.81 -1.88 0.64
CA ASN A 15 -11.62 -3.10 0.53
C ASN A 15 -12.75 -2.95 -0.51
N ASN A 16 -13.38 -1.78 -0.60
CA ASN A 16 -14.40 -1.49 -1.62
C ASN A 16 -13.82 -1.48 -3.04
N ILE A 17 -12.62 -0.92 -3.21
CA ILE A 17 -11.93 -0.92 -4.51
C ILE A 17 -11.49 -2.34 -4.87
N LEU A 18 -10.94 -3.10 -3.93
CA LEU A 18 -10.49 -4.46 -4.13
C LEU A 18 -11.64 -5.38 -4.56
N LYS A 19 -12.81 -5.26 -3.94
CA LYS A 19 -14.02 -6.00 -4.36
C LYS A 19 -14.45 -5.68 -5.80
N LYS A 20 -14.26 -4.43 -6.25
CA LYS A 20 -14.61 -4.00 -7.61
C LYS A 20 -13.57 -4.43 -8.66
N LYS A 21 -12.27 -4.28 -8.36
CA LYS A 21 -11.19 -4.56 -9.30
C LYS A 21 -10.78 -6.03 -9.34
N CYS A 22 -10.94 -6.76 -8.24
CA CYS A 22 -10.49 -8.14 -8.09
C CYS A 22 -11.66 -9.04 -7.63
N LEU A 23 -12.66 -9.21 -8.49
CA LEU A 23 -13.86 -10.03 -8.19
C LEU A 23 -13.52 -11.46 -7.70
N TYR A 24 -12.42 -12.05 -8.17
CA TYR A 24 -11.97 -13.37 -7.74
C TYR A 24 -11.49 -13.40 -6.27
N LEU A 25 -10.96 -12.28 -5.74
CA LEU A 25 -10.55 -12.15 -4.34
C LEU A 25 -11.73 -11.90 -3.40
N ALA A 26 -12.86 -11.41 -3.90
CA ALA A 26 -14.05 -11.16 -3.08
C ALA A 26 -14.59 -12.44 -2.40
N LYS A 27 -14.32 -13.62 -2.98
CA LYS A 27 -14.72 -14.93 -2.44
C LYS A 27 -13.64 -15.59 -1.58
N LYS A 28 -12.42 -15.05 -1.55
CA LYS A 28 -11.27 -15.61 -0.84
C LYS A 28 -10.95 -14.79 0.41
N LYS A 29 -10.43 -15.45 1.44
CA LYS A 29 -9.86 -14.75 2.61
C LYS A 29 -8.53 -14.11 2.19
N VAL A 30 -8.55 -12.82 1.91
CA VAL A 30 -7.34 -12.03 1.59
C VAL A 30 -6.43 -12.02 2.82
N LEU A 31 -5.18 -12.41 2.62
CA LEU A 31 -4.12 -12.25 3.61
C LEU A 31 -3.52 -10.85 3.43
N PHE A 32 -3.58 -10.03 4.47
CA PHE A 32 -2.99 -8.70 4.45
C PHE A 32 -1.60 -8.73 5.06
N TYR A 33 -0.69 -7.92 4.52
CA TYR A 33 0.67 -7.74 5.05
C TYR A 33 0.97 -6.24 5.12
N GLN A 34 1.44 -5.80 6.29
CA GLN A 34 1.82 -4.43 6.60
C GLN A 34 2.90 -4.47 7.70
N ASP A 35 3.62 -3.37 7.85
CA ASP A 35 4.57 -3.20 8.95
C ASP A 35 3.88 -2.99 10.31
N ASN A 36 4.66 -2.99 11.39
CA ASN A 36 4.17 -2.89 12.76
C ASN A 36 4.07 -1.45 13.29
N VAL A 37 3.93 -0.44 12.42
CA VAL A 37 3.80 0.96 12.85
C VAL A 37 2.57 1.11 13.76
N TRP A 38 2.66 1.96 14.79
CA TRP A 38 1.61 2.11 15.82
C TRP A 38 0.21 2.32 15.24
N VAL A 39 0.11 3.12 14.17
CA VAL A 39 -1.16 3.39 13.49
C VAL A 39 -1.75 2.12 12.88
N HIS A 40 -0.94 1.17 12.45
CA HIS A 40 -1.39 -0.11 11.87
C HIS A 40 -1.76 -1.15 12.93
N THR A 41 -1.19 -1.03 14.14
CA THR A 41 -1.43 -1.96 15.26
C THR A 41 -2.50 -1.49 16.24
N CYS A 42 -3.02 -0.27 16.08
CA CYS A 42 -4.09 0.24 16.93
C CYS A 42 -5.44 -0.49 16.69
N PRO A 43 -6.36 -0.48 17.67
CA PRO A 43 -7.57 -1.29 17.61
C PRO A 43 -8.46 -1.01 16.39
N ALA A 44 -8.67 0.27 16.05
CA ALA A 44 -9.58 0.68 14.99
C ALA A 44 -9.30 -0.02 13.63
N PRO A 45 -8.09 0.06 13.03
CA PRO A 45 -7.77 -0.64 11.80
C PRO A 45 -7.62 -2.15 11.97
N MET A 46 -7.20 -2.65 13.13
CA MET A 46 -7.04 -4.09 13.35
C MET A 46 -8.36 -4.85 13.17
N THR A 47 -9.49 -4.22 13.52
CA THR A 47 -10.83 -4.80 13.29
C THR A 47 -11.21 -4.95 11.82
N LYS A 48 -10.48 -4.32 10.88
CA LYS A 48 -10.78 -4.33 9.45
C LYS A 48 -10.20 -5.54 8.71
N PHE A 49 -9.29 -6.30 9.33
CA PHE A 49 -8.60 -7.42 8.69
C PHE A 49 -9.25 -8.76 9.03
N ASN A 50 -9.48 -9.59 8.02
CA ASN A 50 -9.90 -10.98 8.21
C ASN A 50 -8.72 -11.90 8.58
N LYS A 51 -7.56 -11.64 7.96
CA LYS A 51 -6.28 -12.31 8.24
C LYS A 51 -5.15 -11.30 8.02
N LEU A 52 -4.32 -11.14 9.04
CA LEU A 52 -3.11 -10.32 9.00
C LEU A 52 -1.90 -11.24 9.18
N LEU A 53 -0.92 -11.12 8.29
CA LEU A 53 0.36 -11.82 8.42
C LEU A 53 1.24 -11.04 9.41
N SER A 54 1.87 -11.75 10.34
CA SER A 54 2.79 -11.15 11.31
C SER A 54 4.02 -10.58 10.61
N HIS A 55 4.30 -9.30 10.83
CA HIS A 55 5.55 -8.67 10.44
C HIS A 55 6.51 -8.66 11.63
N PRO A 56 7.80 -9.00 11.47
CA PRO A 56 8.79 -8.86 12.53
C PRO A 56 9.11 -7.38 12.81
N ALA A 57 9.59 -7.08 14.01
CA ALA A 57 9.93 -5.70 14.37
C ALA A 57 11.16 -5.23 13.58
N TYR A 58 11.11 -3.99 13.06
CA TYR A 58 12.21 -3.31 12.38
C TYR A 58 12.79 -4.06 11.17
N SER A 59 11.92 -4.68 10.35
CA SER A 59 12.34 -5.45 9.16
C SER A 59 11.83 -4.83 7.86
N PRO A 60 12.30 -3.62 7.49
CA PRO A 60 11.91 -2.97 6.24
C PRO A 60 12.32 -3.77 4.99
N ASP A 61 13.35 -4.62 5.11
CA ASP A 61 13.80 -5.57 4.08
C ASP A 61 12.75 -6.63 3.75
N LEU A 62 11.86 -6.94 4.70
CA LEU A 62 10.74 -7.87 4.49
C LEU A 62 9.47 -7.19 3.99
N ALA A 63 9.37 -5.86 4.12
CA ALA A 63 8.27 -5.09 3.57
C ALA A 63 8.47 -4.87 2.06
N SER A 64 7.69 -5.56 1.22
CA SER A 64 7.78 -5.43 -0.24
C SER A 64 7.57 -4.00 -0.73
N CYS A 65 6.73 -3.22 -0.05
CA CYS A 65 6.56 -1.80 -0.32
C CYS A 65 7.86 -1.01 -0.11
N ASP A 66 8.59 -1.26 0.98
CA ASP A 66 9.81 -0.52 1.32
C ASP A 66 11.00 -0.97 0.49
N TYR A 67 11.22 -2.29 0.39
CA TYR A 67 12.36 -2.86 -0.35
C TYR A 67 12.23 -2.65 -1.86
N PHE A 68 11.06 -2.95 -2.44
CA PHE A 68 10.89 -2.99 -3.90
C PHE A 68 10.16 -1.76 -4.43
N LEU A 69 8.91 -1.53 -4.01
CA LEU A 69 8.03 -0.53 -4.63
C LEU A 69 8.56 0.89 -4.47
N PHE A 70 8.83 1.31 -3.24
CA PHE A 70 9.28 2.67 -2.93
C PHE A 70 10.72 2.91 -3.36
N SER A 71 11.59 1.90 -3.34
CA SER A 71 12.94 2.01 -3.89
C SER A 71 12.93 2.37 -5.37
N ASN A 72 12.05 1.75 -6.16
CA ASN A 72 11.93 2.03 -7.59
C ASN A 72 11.22 3.36 -7.85
N LEU A 73 10.16 3.68 -7.10
CA LEU A 73 9.50 4.98 -7.18
C LEU A 73 10.47 6.13 -6.85
N LYS A 74 11.32 5.97 -5.82
CA LYS A 74 12.35 6.96 -5.46
C LYS A 74 13.33 7.23 -6.60
N LYS A 75 13.75 6.19 -7.33
CA LYS A 75 14.58 6.36 -8.54
C LYS A 75 13.84 7.14 -9.62
N TRP A 76 12.55 6.83 -9.84
CA TRP A 76 11.72 7.52 -10.83
C TRP A 76 11.52 9.02 -10.55
N ILE A 77 11.30 9.37 -9.28
CA ILE A 77 11.12 10.78 -8.88
C ILE A 77 12.47 11.49 -8.62
N GLY A 78 13.57 10.75 -8.60
CA GLY A 78 14.90 11.28 -8.34
C GLY A 78 15.26 12.40 -9.33
N GLY A 79 15.72 13.54 -8.80
CA GLY A 79 16.11 14.70 -9.61
C GLY A 79 14.95 15.57 -10.10
N LYS A 80 13.69 15.16 -9.94
CA LYS A 80 12.52 15.99 -10.27
C LYS A 80 12.23 16.97 -9.14
N ARG A 81 11.81 18.20 -9.50
CA ARG A 81 11.37 19.23 -8.56
C ARG A 81 9.90 19.52 -8.81
N PHE A 82 9.08 19.37 -7.78
CA PHE A 82 7.65 19.65 -7.82
C PHE A 82 7.39 20.95 -7.07
N THR A 83 6.66 21.88 -7.69
CA THR A 83 6.32 23.17 -7.06
C THR A 83 5.02 23.10 -6.29
N ILE A 84 4.12 22.20 -6.69
CA ILE A 84 2.81 21.99 -6.06
C ILE A 84 2.54 20.50 -5.89
N ARG A 85 1.63 20.18 -4.96
CA ARG A 85 1.28 18.80 -4.60
C ARG A 85 0.68 18.03 -5.77
N GLU A 86 -0.09 18.70 -6.61
CA GLU A 86 -0.81 18.12 -7.74
C GLU A 86 0.16 17.56 -8.79
N GLN A 87 1.30 18.22 -9.00
CA GLN A 87 2.35 17.72 -9.89
C GLN A 87 2.96 16.42 -9.37
N LEU A 88 3.23 16.34 -8.06
CA LEU A 88 3.75 15.12 -7.45
C LEU A 88 2.73 13.97 -7.56
N ILE A 89 1.45 14.26 -7.35
CA ILE A 89 0.38 13.26 -7.47
C ILE A 89 0.31 12.75 -8.92
N ALA A 90 0.23 13.66 -9.90
CA ALA A 90 0.15 13.28 -11.31
C ALA A 90 1.37 12.48 -11.78
N GLU A 91 2.57 12.83 -11.33
CA GLU A 91 3.79 12.09 -11.63
C GLU A 91 3.79 10.68 -11.02
N THR A 92 3.25 10.57 -9.80
CA THR A 92 3.12 9.29 -9.10
C THR A 92 2.07 8.40 -9.78
N GLU A 93 0.94 8.98 -10.20
CA GLU A 93 -0.09 8.27 -10.98
C GLU A 93 0.49 7.79 -12.32
N THR A 94 1.19 8.66 -13.04
CA THR A 94 1.89 8.32 -14.29
C THR A 94 2.85 7.14 -14.12
N TYR A 95 3.62 7.14 -13.02
CA TYR A 95 4.51 6.02 -12.70
C TYR A 95 3.72 4.71 -12.57
N PHE A 96 2.66 4.67 -11.75
CA PHE A 96 1.90 3.45 -11.51
C PHE A 96 1.08 2.98 -12.71
N GLU A 97 0.61 3.90 -13.55
CA GLU A 97 -0.10 3.59 -14.81
C GLU A 97 0.82 2.98 -15.87
N GLY A 98 2.11 3.36 -15.85
CA GLY A 98 3.12 2.81 -16.76
C GLY A 98 3.65 1.43 -16.38
N LEU A 99 3.32 0.91 -15.19
CA LEU A 99 3.75 -0.41 -14.74
C LEU A 99 2.86 -1.51 -15.33
N ASP A 100 3.48 -2.52 -15.93
CA ASP A 100 2.77 -3.72 -16.36
C ASP A 100 2.30 -4.55 -15.16
N LYS A 101 1.27 -5.38 -15.34
CA LYS A 101 0.76 -6.26 -14.28
C LYS A 101 1.82 -7.25 -13.78
N SER A 102 2.71 -7.71 -14.65
CA SER A 102 3.82 -8.59 -14.29
C SER A 102 4.77 -7.97 -13.27
N TYR A 103 4.80 -6.63 -13.17
CA TYR A 103 5.63 -5.92 -12.20
C TYR A 103 5.33 -6.31 -10.73
N TYR A 104 4.11 -6.74 -10.44
CA TYR A 104 3.66 -7.13 -9.10
C TYR A 104 3.60 -8.66 -8.89
N SER A 105 3.98 -9.42 -9.91
CA SER A 105 4.00 -10.87 -9.87
C SER A 105 5.42 -11.35 -9.64
N ASP A 106 5.61 -12.22 -8.66
CA ASP A 106 6.73 -13.15 -8.69
C ASP A 106 6.35 -14.19 -9.76
N GLU A 107 7.12 -14.25 -10.85
CA GLU A 107 6.90 -15.19 -11.96
C GLU A 107 6.79 -16.65 -11.49
#